data_AF-A0A956QZ84-F1
#
_entry.id   AF-A0A956QZ84-F1
#
_cell.length_a   1.000
_cell.length_b   1.000
_cell.length_c   1.000
_cell.angle_alpha   90.00
_cell.angle_beta   90.00
_cell.angle_gamma   90.00
#
_symmetry.space_group_name_H-M   'P 1'
#
loop_
_entity.id
_entity.type
_entity.pdbx_description
1 polymer ?
#
loop_
_entity_poly.entity_id
_entity_poly.type
_entity_poly.pdbx_seq_one_letter_code
_entity_poly.pdbx_strand_id
1 'polypeptide(L)'
;MSEPVLIQGGMGVAVSNWRLAREVSLAGQLGVVSGTLLDVVMSRRLQDGDPGGHILRALEKFPDRLIANEIIDRYYIEGGKPKGSPYKLLPMHGMTPERFLTEITVAANFVEVFLAKEGHDGLVGINYLEKIQLPTLPSLFGALLAGVD
;
A
#
# COMPACT_ATOMS: atom_id res chain seq x y z
N MET A 1 19.67 -12.01 -15.36
CA MET A 1 19.97 -11.42 -14.04
C MET A 1 20.57 -12.52 -13.17
N SER A 2 21.52 -12.18 -12.31
CA SER A 2 21.91 -13.06 -11.20
C SER A 2 20.75 -13.12 -10.19
N GLU A 3 20.53 -14.28 -9.57
CA GLU A 3 19.54 -14.41 -8.49
C GLU A 3 19.87 -13.46 -7.32
N PRO A 4 18.87 -12.88 -6.64
CA PRO A 4 19.10 -12.01 -5.49
C PRO A 4 19.75 -12.81 -4.35
N VAL A 5 20.81 -12.25 -3.76
CA VAL A 5 21.53 -12.85 -2.62
C VAL A 5 21.11 -12.23 -1.28
N LEU A 6 20.39 -11.12 -1.33
CA LEU A 6 19.79 -10.44 -0.18
C LEU A 6 18.28 -10.33 -0.38
N ILE A 7 17.55 -10.65 0.69
CA ILE A 7 16.12 -10.38 0.82
C ILE A 7 15.96 -9.41 2.00
N GLN A 8 15.52 -8.19 1.72
CA GLN A 8 15.19 -7.23 2.77
C GLN A 8 13.88 -7.66 3.44
N GLY A 9 13.84 -7.69 4.77
CA GLY A 9 12.64 -8.15 5.49
C GLY A 9 11.49 -7.13 5.48
N GLY A 10 10.26 -7.55 5.20
CA GLY A 10 9.06 -6.70 5.18
C GLY A 10 8.37 -6.52 6.54
N MET A 11 9.08 -5.97 7.53
CA MET A 11 8.59 -5.85 8.92
C MET A 11 8.00 -4.47 9.27
N GLY A 12 7.05 -4.47 10.21
CA GLY A 12 6.49 -3.27 10.83
C GLY A 12 5.49 -2.50 9.96
N VAL A 13 4.71 -1.62 10.58
CA VAL A 13 3.74 -0.78 9.86
C VAL A 13 4.47 0.43 9.28
N ALA A 14 4.51 0.54 7.95
CA ALA A 14 5.18 1.62 7.20
C ALA A 14 6.70 1.78 7.45
N VAL A 15 7.36 0.83 8.12
CA VAL A 15 8.82 0.81 8.30
C VAL A 15 9.49 0.32 7.02
N SER A 16 9.22 -0.94 6.64
CA SER A 16 9.57 -1.47 5.31
C SER A 16 8.57 -1.01 4.26
N ASN A 17 8.52 0.30 4.01
CA ASN A 17 7.65 0.91 3.01
C ASN A 17 8.23 0.82 1.59
N TRP A 18 7.45 1.26 0.60
CA TRP A 18 7.80 1.23 -0.82
C TRP A 18 9.15 1.88 -1.14
N ARG A 19 9.59 2.90 -0.40
CA ARG A 19 10.88 3.56 -0.65
C ARG A 19 12.04 2.61 -0.37
N LEU A 20 12.03 1.97 0.79
CA LEU A 20 13.09 1.01 1.14
C LEU A 20 13.09 -0.19 0.17
N ALA A 21 11.91 -0.75 -0.09
CA ALA A 21 11.79 -1.88 -1.02
C ALA A 21 12.30 -1.50 -2.42
N ARG A 22 11.94 -0.32 -2.92
CA ARG A 22 12.42 0.21 -4.21
C ARG A 22 13.93 0.34 -4.25
N GLU A 23 14.55 0.95 -3.24
CA GLU A 23 16.01 1.13 -3.22
C GLU A 23 16.76 -0.21 -3.18
N VAL A 24 16.24 -1.21 -2.45
CA VAL A 24 16.80 -2.58 -2.44
C VAL A 24 16.63 -3.25 -3.81
N SER A 25 15.46 -3.08 -4.43
CA SER A 25 15.16 -3.61 -5.76
C SER A 25 16.09 -3.04 -6.84
N LEU A 26 16.30 -1.71 -6.81
CA LEU A 26 17.23 -1.01 -7.70
C LEU A 26 18.70 -1.41 -7.49
N ALA A 27 19.07 -1.84 -6.29
CA ALA A 27 20.37 -2.43 -6.01
C ALA A 27 20.52 -3.88 -6.52
N GLY A 28 19.51 -4.41 -7.23
CA GLY A 28 19.51 -5.76 -7.80
C GLY A 28 19.22 -6.87 -6.78
N GLN A 29 18.64 -6.52 -5.63
CA GLN A 29 18.24 -7.47 -4.57
C GLN A 29 16.71 -7.55 -4.48
N LEU A 30 16.18 -8.44 -3.63
CA LEU A 30 14.73 -8.53 -3.42
C LEU A 30 14.30 -7.50 -2.36
N GLY A 31 13.66 -6.42 -2.83
CA GLY A 31 12.98 -5.46 -1.96
C GLY A 31 11.63 -6.00 -1.50
N VAL A 32 11.27 -5.85 -0.23
CA VAL A 32 10.02 -6.38 0.31
C VAL A 32 9.27 -5.32 1.09
N VAL A 33 8.06 -4.97 0.62
CA VAL A 33 7.17 -4.08 1.35
C VAL A 33 6.46 -4.83 2.49
N SER A 34 6.16 -4.16 3.60
CA SER A 34 5.26 -4.73 4.61
C SER A 34 3.80 -4.50 4.24
N GLY A 35 3.03 -5.57 4.13
CA GLY A 35 1.58 -5.53 3.90
C GLY A 35 0.75 -5.21 5.13
N THR A 36 1.38 -4.87 6.26
CA THR A 36 0.67 -4.68 7.54
C THR A 36 -0.05 -3.32 7.59
N LEU A 37 -1.39 -3.35 7.68
CA LEU A 37 -2.25 -2.16 7.84
C LEU A 37 -2.07 -1.11 6.73
N LEU A 38 -1.82 -1.54 5.48
CA LEU A 38 -1.61 -0.62 4.37
C LEU A 38 -2.82 0.28 4.10
N ASP A 39 -4.04 -0.21 4.31
CA ASP A 39 -5.28 0.57 4.25
C ASP A 39 -5.29 1.75 5.23
N VAL A 40 -4.86 1.51 6.48
CA VAL A 40 -4.69 2.56 7.50
C VAL A 40 -3.55 3.51 7.11
N VAL A 41 -2.42 2.98 6.64
CA VAL A 41 -1.26 3.81 6.25
C VAL A 41 -1.63 4.73 5.08
N MET A 42 -2.25 4.20 4.03
CA MET A 42 -2.66 4.94 2.85
C MET A 42 -3.71 6.00 3.20
N SER A 43 -4.76 5.64 3.93
CA SER A 43 -5.81 6.58 4.34
C SER A 43 -5.28 7.72 5.20
N ARG A 44 -4.26 7.47 6.04
CA ARG A 44 -3.60 8.54 6.82
C ARG A 44 -2.73 9.45 5.95
N ARG A 45 -1.94 8.88 5.03
CA ARG A 45 -1.13 9.67 4.07
C ARG A 45 -2.00 10.58 3.21
N LEU A 46 -3.17 10.13 2.78
CA LEU A 46 -4.17 10.96 2.06
C LEU A 46 -4.70 12.09 2.94
N GLN A 47 -5.01 11.81 4.21
CA GLN A 47 -5.48 12.82 5.17
C GLN A 47 -4.38 13.83 5.54
N ASP A 48 -3.11 13.46 5.41
CA ASP A 48 -1.97 14.37 5.53
C ASP A 48 -1.71 15.17 4.23
N GLY A 49 -2.58 15.04 3.23
CA GLY A 49 -2.53 15.78 1.98
C GLY A 49 -1.68 15.14 0.89
N ASP A 50 -1.40 13.85 1.02
CA ASP A 50 -0.53 13.08 0.12
C ASP A 50 0.83 13.77 -0.14
N PRO A 51 1.70 13.90 0.89
CA PRO A 51 3.00 14.54 0.71
C PRO A 51 3.82 13.89 -0.43
N GLY A 52 4.13 14.68 -1.45
CA GLY A 52 4.84 14.22 -2.66
C GLY A 52 3.95 13.66 -3.77
N GLY A 53 2.62 13.67 -3.62
CA GLY A 53 1.67 13.25 -4.64
C GLY A 53 1.79 11.76 -5.01
N HIS A 54 2.31 10.93 -4.09
CA HIS A 54 2.65 9.54 -4.38
C HIS A 54 1.40 8.66 -4.42
N ILE A 55 0.52 8.82 -3.44
CA ILE A 55 -0.67 7.98 -3.33
C ILE A 55 -1.65 8.32 -4.44
N LEU A 56 -1.87 9.61 -4.73
CA LEU A 56 -2.73 10.04 -5.82
C LEU A 56 -2.20 9.54 -7.17
N ARG A 57 -0.89 9.68 -7.44
CA ARG A 57 -0.27 9.14 -8.67
C ARG A 57 -0.43 7.62 -8.80
N ALA A 58 -0.32 6.88 -7.70
CA ALA A 58 -0.52 5.43 -7.73
C ALA A 58 -2.00 5.05 -7.92
N LEU A 59 -2.93 5.76 -7.27
CA LEU A 59 -4.37 5.59 -7.48
C LEU A 59 -4.79 5.96 -8.91
N GLU A 60 -4.10 6.89 -9.57
CA GLU A 60 -4.23 7.16 -11.00
C GLU A 60 -3.82 5.97 -11.89
N LYS A 61 -3.18 4.93 -11.36
CA LYS A 61 -2.87 3.70 -12.10
C LYS A 61 -3.70 2.50 -11.63
N PHE A 62 -4.49 2.67 -10.57
CA PHE A 62 -5.38 1.62 -10.08
C PHE A 62 -6.44 1.27 -11.14
N PRO A 63 -6.71 -0.03 -11.39
CA PRO A 63 -7.61 -0.42 -12.49
C PRO A 63 -9.05 0.06 -12.35
N ASP A 64 -9.59 0.11 -11.13
CA ASP A 64 -10.96 0.54 -10.87
C ASP A 64 -11.01 2.01 -10.45
N ARG A 65 -11.45 2.87 -11.38
CA ARG A 65 -11.55 4.32 -11.16
C ARG A 65 -12.62 4.71 -10.15
N LEU A 66 -13.69 3.94 -10.04
CA LEU A 66 -14.78 4.25 -9.10
C LEU A 66 -14.29 4.06 -7.67
N ILE A 67 -13.58 2.96 -7.41
CA ILE A 67 -12.94 2.69 -6.12
C ILE A 67 -11.89 3.76 -5.80
N ALA A 68 -11.01 4.09 -6.76
CA ALA A 68 -9.96 5.10 -6.55
C ALA A 68 -10.56 6.46 -6.19
N ASN A 69 -11.57 6.92 -6.93
CA ASN A 69 -12.25 8.18 -6.67
C ASN A 69 -12.97 8.17 -5.31
N GLU A 70 -13.66 7.07 -4.95
CA GLU A 70 -14.33 6.96 -3.65
C GLU A 70 -13.34 7.02 -2.48
N ILE A 71 -12.14 6.44 -2.63
CA ILE A 71 -11.06 6.54 -1.63
C ILE A 71 -10.58 7.99 -1.49
N ILE A 72 -10.33 8.67 -2.62
CA ILE A 72 -9.87 10.07 -2.65
C ILE A 72 -10.93 10.96 -1.99
N ASP A 73 -12.19 10.87 -2.41
CA ASP A 73 -13.30 11.66 -1.87
C ASP A 73 -13.48 11.48 -0.36
N ARG A 74 -13.20 10.27 0.16
CA ARG A 74 -13.40 9.96 1.59
C ARG A 74 -12.24 10.37 2.49
N TYR A 75 -11.00 10.43 1.98
CA TYR A 75 -9.80 10.54 2.81
C TYR A 75 -8.79 11.59 2.38
N TYR A 76 -8.78 12.04 1.13
CA TYR A 76 -7.86 13.09 0.71
C TYR A 76 -8.28 14.43 1.30
N ILE A 77 -7.32 15.13 1.89
CA ILE A 77 -7.51 16.49 2.42
C ILE A 77 -6.43 17.35 1.78
N GLU A 78 -6.80 18.22 0.85
CA GLU A 78 -5.86 19.14 0.22
C GLU A 78 -5.16 20.01 1.29
N GLY A 79 -3.82 20.05 1.25
CA GLY A 79 -3.01 20.72 2.28
C GLY A 79 -2.89 19.98 3.62
N GLY A 80 -3.57 18.83 3.77
CA GLY A 80 -3.56 17.98 4.95
C GLY A 80 -4.46 18.46 6.08
N LYS A 81 -4.80 17.53 6.96
CA LYS A 81 -5.60 17.83 8.16
C LYS A 81 -4.83 18.78 9.11
N PRO A 82 -5.53 19.57 9.95
CA PRO A 82 -4.87 20.40 10.95
C PRO A 82 -4.01 19.60 11.93
N LYS A 83 -2.93 20.22 12.41
CA LYS A 83 -2.03 19.62 13.40
C LYS A 83 -2.81 19.32 14.69
N GLY A 84 -2.67 18.11 15.20
CA GLY A 84 -3.36 17.65 16.42
C GLY A 84 -4.79 17.10 16.18
N SER A 85 -5.39 17.31 15.01
CA SER A 85 -6.67 16.67 14.68
C SER A 85 -6.48 15.15 14.53
N PRO A 86 -7.40 14.33 15.06
CA PRO A 86 -7.36 12.89 14.88
C PRO A 86 -7.59 12.51 13.41
N TYR A 87 -7.09 11.33 13.02
CA TYR A 87 -7.42 10.76 11.72
C TYR A 87 -8.84 10.20 11.73
N LYS A 88 -9.56 10.38 10.62
CA LYS A 88 -10.72 9.56 10.26
C LYS A 88 -10.28 8.10 10.21
N LEU A 89 -10.98 7.27 10.95
CA LEU A 89 -10.66 5.85 11.09
C LEU A 89 -11.31 5.03 9.97
N LEU A 90 -10.73 3.86 9.72
CA LEU A 90 -11.36 2.77 8.99
C LEU A 90 -12.12 1.87 9.97
N PRO A 91 -13.21 1.21 9.53
CA PRO A 91 -13.82 0.15 10.30
C PRO A 91 -12.82 -1.01 10.50
N MET A 92 -13.02 -1.78 11.56
CA MET A 92 -12.20 -2.96 11.83
C MET A 92 -12.56 -4.10 10.86
N HIS A 93 -11.55 -4.86 10.44
CA HIS A 93 -11.77 -6.09 9.69
C HIS A 93 -12.58 -7.10 10.52
N GLY A 94 -13.58 -7.71 9.87
CA GLY A 94 -14.46 -8.72 10.46
C GLY A 94 -14.72 -9.86 9.49
N MET A 95 -15.48 -10.88 9.91
CA MET A 95 -15.81 -12.04 9.07
C MET A 95 -16.56 -11.66 7.79
N THR A 96 -17.40 -10.63 7.87
CA THR A 96 -18.12 -10.04 6.75
C THR A 96 -17.76 -8.57 6.68
N PRO A 97 -16.66 -8.19 6.01
CA PRO A 97 -16.24 -6.81 5.93
C PRO A 97 -17.23 -6.00 5.09
N GLU A 98 -17.34 -4.71 5.40
CA GLU A 98 -18.03 -3.78 4.52
C GLU A 98 -17.33 -3.72 3.15
N ARG A 99 -18.10 -3.61 2.07
CA ARG A 99 -17.58 -3.52 0.70
C ARG A 99 -16.41 -2.54 0.58
N PHE A 100 -16.61 -1.33 1.10
CA PHE A 100 -15.60 -0.28 1.01
C PHE A 100 -14.30 -0.62 1.76
N LEU A 101 -14.38 -1.35 2.88
CA LEU A 101 -13.18 -1.80 3.60
C LEU A 101 -12.38 -2.80 2.75
N THR A 102 -13.06 -3.71 2.07
CA THR A 102 -12.42 -4.63 1.13
C THR A 102 -11.75 -3.87 -0.02
N GLU A 103 -12.44 -2.89 -0.60
CA GLU A 103 -11.95 -2.12 -1.75
C GLU A 103 -10.71 -1.27 -1.41
N ILE A 104 -10.72 -0.57 -0.27
CA ILE A 104 -9.55 0.22 0.15
C ILE A 104 -8.37 -0.67 0.54
N THR A 105 -8.60 -1.87 1.09
CA THR A 105 -7.52 -2.83 1.35
C THR A 105 -6.85 -3.31 0.07
N VAL A 106 -7.64 -3.60 -0.99
CA VAL A 106 -7.10 -3.94 -2.31
C VAL A 106 -6.28 -2.77 -2.88
N ALA A 107 -6.86 -1.57 -2.91
CA ALA A 107 -6.19 -0.40 -3.46
C ALA A 107 -4.91 -0.04 -2.71
N ALA A 108 -4.89 -0.16 -1.38
CA ALA A 108 -3.71 0.16 -0.57
C ALA A 108 -2.53 -0.79 -0.83
N ASN A 109 -2.80 -2.08 -0.99
CA ASN A 109 -1.76 -3.06 -1.35
C ASN A 109 -1.25 -2.83 -2.77
N PHE A 110 -2.15 -2.52 -3.71
CA PHE A 110 -1.76 -2.12 -5.05
C PHE A 110 -0.83 -0.91 -5.02
N VAL A 111 -1.21 0.15 -4.31
CA VAL A 111 -0.45 1.42 -4.25
C VAL A 111 0.97 1.20 -3.72
N GLU A 112 1.11 0.47 -2.61
CA GLU A 112 2.43 0.28 -2.00
C GLU A 112 3.37 -0.55 -2.90
N VAL A 113 2.87 -1.59 -3.57
CA VAL A 113 3.66 -2.39 -4.54
C VAL A 113 3.93 -1.60 -5.82
N PHE A 114 2.92 -0.90 -6.37
CA PHE A 114 3.07 -0.09 -7.58
C PHE A 114 4.19 0.94 -7.42
N LEU A 115 4.20 1.68 -6.31
CA LEU A 115 5.23 2.66 -6.01
C LEU A 115 6.62 2.01 -5.83
N ALA A 116 6.67 0.81 -5.26
CA ALA A 116 7.92 0.07 -5.09
C ALA A 116 8.50 -0.44 -6.41
N LYS A 117 7.66 -0.67 -7.44
CA LYS A 117 8.08 -1.10 -8.80
C LYS A 117 8.23 0.05 -9.80
N GLU A 118 7.93 1.29 -9.41
CA GLU A 118 7.81 2.40 -10.36
C GLU A 118 9.15 2.71 -11.07
N GLY A 119 9.15 2.48 -12.39
CA GLY A 119 10.24 2.86 -13.29
C GLY A 119 11.41 1.87 -13.36
N HIS A 120 11.24 0.61 -12.94
CA HIS A 120 12.27 -0.43 -13.06
C HIS A 120 11.70 -1.86 -13.12
N ASP A 121 12.52 -2.80 -13.56
CA ASP A 121 12.18 -4.24 -13.67
C ASP A 121 12.77 -5.09 -12.52
N GLY A 122 13.28 -4.44 -11.47
CA GLY A 122 13.76 -5.13 -10.26
C GLY A 122 12.66 -5.89 -9.51
N LEU A 123 13.08 -6.87 -8.69
CA LEU A 123 12.17 -7.73 -7.92
C LEU A 123 11.62 -7.00 -6.69
N VAL A 124 10.31 -7.13 -6.48
CA VAL A 124 9.58 -6.56 -5.35
C VAL A 124 8.60 -7.59 -4.81
N GLY A 125 8.85 -8.04 -3.58
CA GLY A 125 7.95 -8.89 -2.81
C GLY A 125 7.10 -8.10 -1.82
N ILE A 126 6.17 -8.79 -1.18
CA ILE A 126 5.38 -8.29 -0.05
C ILE A 126 5.37 -9.31 1.09
N ASN A 127 5.47 -8.83 2.32
CA ASN A 127 5.37 -9.66 3.52
C ASN A 127 4.06 -9.40 4.26
N TYR A 128 3.32 -10.47 4.55
CA TYR A 128 2.09 -10.43 5.33
C TYR A 128 2.27 -11.07 6.71
N LEU A 129 1.45 -10.60 7.66
CA LEU A 129 1.47 -11.11 9.01
C LEU A 129 0.38 -12.18 9.15
N GLU A 130 0.76 -13.44 8.93
CA GLU A 130 -0.17 -14.58 8.82
C GLU A 130 -1.13 -14.75 10.01
N LYS A 131 -0.78 -14.29 11.22
CA LYS A 131 -1.72 -14.32 12.36
C LYS A 131 -2.94 -13.38 12.19
N ILE A 132 -2.92 -12.46 11.23
CA ILE A 132 -4.03 -11.54 10.91
C ILE A 132 -4.61 -11.95 9.55
N GLN A 133 -5.59 -12.85 9.59
CA GLN A 133 -6.15 -13.51 8.39
C GLN A 133 -7.22 -12.70 7.66
N LEU A 134 -8.01 -11.90 8.37
CA LEU A 134 -9.20 -11.24 7.82
C LEU A 134 -8.90 -10.36 6.58
N PRO A 135 -7.82 -9.56 6.53
CA PRO A 135 -7.51 -8.75 5.36
C PRO A 135 -6.68 -9.49 4.29
N THR A 136 -6.31 -10.76 4.49
CA THR A 136 -5.29 -11.44 3.66
C THR A 136 -5.70 -11.53 2.18
N LEU A 137 -6.91 -12.00 1.89
CA LEU A 137 -7.39 -12.14 0.51
C LEU A 137 -7.42 -10.82 -0.27
N PRO A 138 -8.08 -9.75 0.23
CA PRO A 138 -8.06 -8.48 -0.49
C PRO A 138 -6.66 -7.86 -0.57
N SER A 139 -5.81 -8.08 0.44
CA SER A 139 -4.43 -7.59 0.41
C SER A 139 -3.62 -8.25 -0.70
N LEU A 140 -3.63 -9.59 -0.76
CA LEU A 140 -2.97 -10.36 -1.80
C LEU A 140 -3.46 -9.97 -3.19
N PHE A 141 -4.77 -9.83 -3.37
CA PHE A 141 -5.35 -9.44 -4.65
C PHE A 141 -4.81 -8.07 -5.11
N GLY A 142 -4.77 -7.08 -4.22
CA GLY A 142 -4.19 -5.77 -4.53
C GLY A 142 -2.71 -5.83 -4.93
N ALA A 143 -1.90 -6.59 -4.20
CA ALA A 143 -0.48 -6.76 -4.51
C ALA A 143 -0.25 -7.46 -5.87
N LEU A 144 -1.05 -8.49 -6.18
CA LEU A 144 -1.01 -9.19 -7.46
C LEU A 144 -1.41 -8.28 -8.63
N LEU A 145 -2.42 -7.42 -8.44
CA LEU A 145 -2.80 -6.42 -9.46
C LEU A 145 -1.67 -5.43 -9.79
N ALA A 146 -0.79 -5.15 -8.82
CA ALA A 146 0.38 -4.30 -9.01
C ALA A 146 1.62 -5.06 -9.53
N GLY A 147 1.50 -6.37 -9.75
CA GLY A 147 2.57 -7.21 -10.28
C GLY A 147 3.67 -7.49 -9.27
N VAL A 148 3.32 -7.73 -8.00
CA VAL A 148 4.28 -8.26 -7.00
C VAL A 148 4.92 -9.57 -7.48
N ASP A 149 6.19 -9.79 -7.13
CA ASP A 149 6.98 -10.98 -7.49
C ASP A 149 6.90 -12.10 -6.44
#